data_AF-X1VRQ2-F1
#
_entry.id   AF-X1VRQ2-F1
#
_cell.length_a   1.000
_cell.length_b   1.000
_cell.length_c   1.000
_cell.angle_alpha   90.00
_cell.angle_beta   90.00
_cell.angle_gamma   90.00
#
_symmetry.space_group_name_H-M   'P 1'
#
loop_
_entity.id
_entity.type
_entity.pdbx_description
1 polymer ?
#
loop_
_entity_poly.entity_id
_entity_poly.type
_entity_poly.pdbx_seq_one_letter_code
_entity_poly.pdbx_strand_id
1 'polypeptide(L)'
;MIDRIGAIRDILALAIIIDAFHDIPGVDAVANAQMRDVIGGKADTASETAVNTDSIVSYLKGLLDITGTRAADAAYATSATGVLVAYAKALVDAEIAVQAAVNDVGPAVTDFNTDLAEALNDHYNGMLMMFLDGNLAGQAHLIDDYVGATKNCVFAASDQWTEAPANGDKFVIVPSPGAYLKKIYDKMVAIQVALKPLRALMMSWT
;
A
#
# COMPACT_ATOMS: atom_id res chain seq x y z
N MET A 1 -27.48 -52.20 59.33
CA MET A 1 -26.16 -51.87 58.74
C MET A 1 -26.43 -50.77 57.72
N ILE A 2 -25.82 -49.59 57.82
CA ILE A 2 -25.91 -48.61 56.72
C ILE A 2 -25.48 -49.34 55.45
N ASP A 3 -26.30 -49.26 54.39
CA ASP A 3 -25.92 -49.75 53.08
C ASP A 3 -24.79 -48.87 52.56
N ARG A 4 -23.56 -49.18 52.98
CA ARG A 4 -22.36 -48.43 52.65
C ARG A 4 -22.10 -48.46 51.14
N ILE A 5 -22.55 -49.52 50.46
CA ILE A 5 -22.43 -49.66 49.01
C ILE A 5 -23.40 -48.70 48.31
N GLY A 6 -24.65 -48.61 48.80
CA GLY A 6 -25.63 -47.62 48.34
C GLY A 6 -25.15 -46.18 48.52
N ALA A 7 -24.64 -45.84 49.71
CA ALA A 7 -24.11 -44.51 49.98
C ALA A 7 -22.90 -44.15 49.09
N ILE A 8 -22.00 -45.11 48.82
CA ILE A 8 -20.86 -44.91 47.91
C ILE A 8 -21.36 -44.69 46.47
N ARG A 9 -22.38 -45.42 46.02
CA ARG A 9 -22.98 -45.23 44.69
C ARG A 9 -23.60 -43.85 44.54
N ASP A 10 -24.30 -43.37 45.57
CA ASP A 10 -24.95 -42.06 45.54
C ASP A 10 -23.91 -40.93 45.55
N ILE A 11 -22.84 -41.08 46.34
CA ILE A 11 -21.70 -40.14 46.33
C ILE A 11 -21.00 -40.13 44.97
N LEU A 12 -20.82 -41.30 44.35
CA LEU A 12 -20.19 -41.39 43.02
C LEU A 12 -21.06 -40.72 41.95
N ALA A 13 -22.38 -40.87 42.02
CA ALA A 13 -23.32 -40.20 41.12
C ALA A 13 -23.25 -38.66 41.27
N LEU A 14 -23.18 -38.17 42.51
CA LEU A 14 -22.99 -36.74 42.78
C LEU A 14 -21.62 -36.24 42.29
N ALA A 15 -20.57 -37.03 42.47
CA ALA A 15 -19.22 -36.67 42.05
C ALA A 15 -19.13 -36.50 40.52
N ILE A 16 -19.75 -37.39 39.74
CA ILE A 16 -19.81 -37.29 38.28
C ILE A 16 -20.52 -36.01 37.82
N ILE A 17 -21.63 -35.65 38.49
CA ILE A 17 -22.37 -34.43 38.18
C ILE A 17 -21.53 -33.18 38.49
N ILE A 18 -20.84 -33.18 39.64
CA ILE A 18 -19.97 -32.07 40.04
C ILE A 18 -18.78 -31.92 39.10
N ASP A 19 -18.19 -33.03 38.66
CA ASP A 19 -17.06 -33.05 37.71
C ASP A 19 -17.47 -32.41 36.38
N ALA A 20 -18.64 -32.80 35.86
CA ALA A 20 -19.20 -32.23 34.64
C ALA A 20 -19.47 -30.71 34.71
N PHE A 21 -19.60 -30.10 35.90
CA PHE A 21 -19.68 -28.64 36.05
C PHE A 21 -18.31 -27.96 36.00
N HIS A 22 -17.23 -28.66 36.38
CA HIS A 22 -15.87 -28.14 36.46
C HIS A 22 -15.02 -28.41 35.20
N ASP A 23 -15.49 -29.27 34.30
CA ASP A 23 -14.86 -29.48 32.99
C ASP A 23 -14.75 -28.18 32.18
N ILE A 24 -13.88 -28.14 31.17
CA ILE A 24 -13.82 -27.03 30.21
C ILE A 24 -14.55 -27.48 28.92
N PRO A 25 -15.41 -26.66 28.29
CA PRO A 25 -16.12 -27.08 27.09
C PRO A 25 -15.15 -27.33 25.94
N GLY A 26 -15.46 -28.33 25.11
CA GLY A 26 -14.73 -28.55 23.87
C GLY A 26 -15.10 -27.58 22.75
N VAL A 27 -16.33 -27.04 22.78
CA VAL A 27 -16.92 -26.11 21.79
C VAL A 27 -17.94 -25.23 22.53
N ASP A 28 -18.24 -24.06 21.98
CA ASP A 28 -19.26 -23.16 22.49
C ASP A 28 -20.63 -23.84 22.63
N ALA A 29 -21.31 -23.54 23.71
CA ALA A 29 -22.61 -24.11 24.04
C ALA A 29 -23.71 -23.12 23.65
N VAL A 30 -24.69 -23.59 22.87
CA VAL A 30 -25.79 -22.76 22.34
C VAL A 30 -26.67 -22.13 23.45
N ALA A 31 -26.55 -22.59 24.70
CA ALA A 31 -27.28 -22.03 25.84
C ALA A 31 -26.33 -21.72 27.00
N ASN A 32 -26.41 -20.50 27.53
CA ASN A 32 -25.73 -20.02 28.74
C ASN A 32 -26.33 -20.64 30.02
N ALA A 33 -26.49 -21.97 30.06
CA ALA A 33 -27.17 -22.67 31.13
C ALA A 33 -26.28 -22.78 32.39
N GLN A 34 -24.96 -22.78 32.20
CA GLN A 34 -23.97 -22.94 33.26
C GLN A 34 -22.81 -21.94 33.04
N MET A 35 -22.10 -21.52 34.10
CA MET A 35 -21.05 -20.48 34.00
C MET A 35 -19.94 -20.81 32.98
N ARG A 36 -19.68 -22.11 32.81
CA ARG A 36 -18.71 -22.63 31.87
C ARG A 36 -19.07 -22.30 30.41
N ASP A 37 -20.36 -22.28 30.07
CA ASP A 37 -20.87 -21.94 28.73
C ASP A 37 -20.59 -20.46 28.41
N VAL A 38 -20.75 -19.60 29.42
CA VAL A 38 -20.48 -18.15 29.31
C VAL A 38 -18.98 -17.86 29.19
N ILE A 39 -18.12 -18.61 29.88
CA ILE A 39 -16.67 -18.38 29.83
C ILE A 39 -16.08 -18.94 28.53
N GLY A 40 -16.47 -20.14 28.12
CA GLY A 40 -16.01 -20.78 26.88
C GLY A 40 -14.65 -21.47 26.97
N GLY A 41 -14.16 -21.94 25.81
CA GLY A 41 -12.92 -22.68 25.66
C GLY A 41 -11.95 -22.07 24.65
N LYS A 42 -10.67 -22.48 24.70
CA LYS A 42 -9.65 -22.02 23.74
C LYS A 42 -9.92 -22.46 22.30
N ALA A 43 -10.83 -23.40 22.06
CA ALA A 43 -11.22 -23.86 20.72
C ALA A 43 -12.34 -23.04 20.09
N ASP A 44 -13.00 -22.15 20.85
CA ASP A 44 -14.13 -21.35 20.37
C ASP A 44 -13.74 -20.46 19.19
N THR A 45 -14.65 -20.30 18.22
CA THR A 45 -14.41 -19.44 17.05
C THR A 45 -14.52 -17.97 17.47
N ALA A 46 -13.78 -17.07 16.81
CA ALA A 46 -13.89 -15.64 17.09
C ALA A 46 -15.26 -15.09 16.70
N SER A 47 -15.82 -14.20 17.53
CA SER A 47 -17.05 -13.48 17.22
C SER A 47 -16.91 -11.97 17.45
N GLU A 48 -17.32 -11.20 16.45
CA GLU A 48 -17.21 -9.72 16.43
C GLU A 48 -18.55 -9.03 16.71
N THR A 49 -19.66 -9.78 16.71
CA THR A 49 -21.01 -9.23 16.87
C THR A 49 -21.63 -9.78 18.13
N ALA A 50 -22.14 -8.90 19.00
CA ALA A 50 -22.83 -9.31 20.22
C ALA A 50 -24.10 -10.14 19.91
N VAL A 51 -24.03 -11.44 20.17
CA VAL A 51 -25.12 -12.41 20.15
C VAL A 51 -25.28 -13.09 21.51
N ASN A 52 -26.41 -13.74 21.74
CA ASN A 52 -26.74 -14.39 23.01
C ASN A 52 -26.19 -15.83 23.14
N THR A 53 -25.40 -16.28 22.18
CA THR A 53 -24.93 -17.66 22.04
C THR A 53 -23.40 -17.81 22.10
N ASP A 54 -22.66 -16.70 22.12
CA ASP A 54 -21.20 -16.73 22.10
C ASP A 54 -20.59 -16.53 23.49
N SER A 55 -19.47 -17.20 23.73
CA SER A 55 -18.70 -17.13 24.97
C SER A 55 -17.83 -15.86 25.10
N ILE A 56 -17.40 -15.55 26.33
CA ILE A 56 -16.43 -14.47 26.61
C ILE A 56 -15.12 -14.70 25.84
N VAL A 57 -14.63 -15.95 25.73
CA VAL A 57 -13.42 -16.26 24.96
C VAL A 57 -13.62 -16.02 23.46
N SER A 58 -14.81 -16.31 22.91
CA SER A 58 -15.18 -15.99 21.52
C SER A 58 -15.11 -14.48 21.25
N TYR A 59 -15.67 -13.66 22.13
CA TYR A 59 -15.59 -12.20 22.02
C TYR A 59 -14.19 -11.63 22.26
N LEU A 60 -13.45 -12.17 23.23
CA LEU A 60 -12.06 -11.76 23.46
C LEU A 60 -11.19 -12.12 22.26
N LYS A 61 -11.47 -13.22 21.57
CA LYS A 61 -10.81 -13.57 20.31
C LYS A 61 -11.21 -12.66 19.18
N GLY A 62 -12.50 -12.35 18.97
CA GLY A 62 -12.92 -11.38 17.96
C GLY A 62 -12.32 -10.00 18.22
N LEU A 63 -12.32 -9.55 19.48
CA LEU A 63 -11.64 -8.32 19.88
C LEU A 63 -10.13 -8.41 19.67
N LEU A 64 -9.47 -9.52 20.02
CA LEU A 64 -8.04 -9.72 19.79
C LEU A 64 -7.71 -10.00 18.32
N ASP A 65 -8.66 -10.33 17.47
CA ASP A 65 -8.46 -10.42 16.02
C ASP A 65 -8.48 -9.00 15.44
N ILE A 66 -9.50 -8.22 15.83
CA ILE A 66 -9.63 -6.79 15.51
C ILE A 66 -8.45 -5.97 16.07
N THR A 67 -7.97 -6.28 17.29
CA THR A 67 -6.92 -5.51 18.00
C THR A 67 -5.53 -6.16 17.95
N GLY A 68 -5.44 -7.45 17.64
CA GLY A 68 -4.24 -8.29 17.79
C GLY A 68 -3.76 -8.96 16.50
N THR A 69 -4.06 -8.36 15.34
CA THR A 69 -3.19 -8.42 14.15
C THR A 69 -1.79 -7.83 14.45
N ARG A 70 -1.01 -8.51 15.31
CA ARG A 70 0.40 -8.23 15.61
C ARG A 70 1.34 -9.41 15.41
N ALA A 71 0.95 -10.46 14.68
CA ALA A 71 1.91 -11.35 14.00
C ALA A 71 1.19 -12.31 13.03
N ALA A 72 1.46 -12.17 11.73
CA ALA A 72 1.26 -13.17 10.68
C ALA A 72 -0.12 -13.28 9.99
N ASP A 73 -0.81 -12.17 9.74
CA ASP A 73 -1.83 -12.14 8.68
C ASP A 73 -1.70 -10.86 7.84
N ALA A 74 -2.05 -10.94 6.57
CA ALA A 74 -1.78 -9.98 5.49
C ALA A 74 -2.47 -8.60 5.62
N ALA A 75 -2.82 -8.19 6.84
CA ALA A 75 -3.47 -6.93 7.21
C ALA A 75 -2.59 -6.00 8.05
N TYR A 76 -1.28 -6.27 8.18
CA TYR A 76 -0.27 -5.39 8.80
C TYR A 76 0.06 -4.13 7.95
N ALA A 77 -0.95 -3.50 7.35
CA ALA A 77 -0.81 -2.26 6.59
C ALA A 77 -1.43 -1.04 7.27
N THR A 78 -2.04 -1.14 8.47
CA THR A 78 -2.96 -0.05 8.92
C THR A 78 -2.83 0.44 10.37
N SER A 79 -1.66 0.46 11.03
CA SER A 79 -1.58 1.18 12.32
C SER A 79 -0.31 1.98 12.64
N ALA A 80 0.73 1.89 11.79
CA ALA A 80 1.77 2.93 11.69
C ALA A 80 2.18 3.11 10.22
N THR A 81 2.22 2.01 9.48
CA THR A 81 2.24 1.95 8.02
C THR A 81 0.95 2.53 7.42
N GLY A 82 -0.19 2.45 8.09
CA GLY A 82 -1.49 2.93 7.57
C GLY A 82 -1.56 4.42 7.35
N VAL A 83 -0.94 5.21 8.23
CA VAL A 83 -0.91 6.67 8.08
C VAL A 83 0.07 7.04 6.97
N LEU A 84 1.28 6.46 6.96
CA LEU A 84 2.26 6.69 5.90
C LEU A 84 1.80 6.18 4.52
N VAL A 85 1.11 5.05 4.47
CA VAL A 85 0.52 4.46 3.26
C VAL A 85 -0.73 5.24 2.86
N ALA A 86 -1.55 5.74 3.78
CA ALA A 86 -2.66 6.63 3.44
C ALA A 86 -2.15 7.99 2.92
N TYR A 87 -1.08 8.54 3.50
CA TYR A 87 -0.42 9.74 2.98
C TYR A 87 0.23 9.46 1.62
N ALA A 88 1.00 8.38 1.46
CA ALA A 88 1.61 8.01 0.19
C ALA A 88 0.55 7.73 -0.88
N LYS A 89 -0.54 7.02 -0.52
CA LYS A 89 -1.67 6.76 -1.39
C LYS A 89 -2.42 8.05 -1.72
N ALA A 90 -2.63 8.95 -0.77
CA ALA A 90 -3.24 10.25 -1.04
C ALA A 90 -2.36 11.11 -1.95
N LEU A 91 -1.03 11.04 -1.84
CA LEU A 91 -0.09 11.70 -2.75
C LEU A 91 -0.14 11.10 -4.16
N VAL A 92 -0.26 9.78 -4.28
CA VAL A 92 -0.40 9.07 -5.56
C VAL A 92 -1.77 9.31 -6.19
N ASP A 93 -2.86 9.23 -5.41
CA ASP A 93 -4.24 9.48 -5.84
C ASP A 93 -4.46 10.95 -6.22
N ALA A 94 -3.75 11.88 -5.58
CA ALA A 94 -3.74 13.29 -5.95
C ALA A 94 -2.82 13.59 -7.15
N GLU A 95 -2.19 12.56 -7.74
CA GLU A 95 -1.27 12.66 -8.88
C GLU A 95 -0.04 13.55 -8.58
N ILE A 96 0.27 13.75 -7.30
CA ILE A 96 1.45 14.50 -6.82
C ILE A 96 2.70 13.62 -6.87
N ALA A 97 2.56 12.29 -6.87
CA ALA A 97 3.68 11.38 -7.03
C ALA A 97 3.27 10.17 -7.87
N VAL A 98 3.96 9.91 -8.96
CA VAL A 98 3.74 8.71 -9.79
C VAL A 98 4.88 7.74 -9.54
N GLN A 99 4.57 6.53 -9.03
CA GLN A 99 5.57 5.47 -8.86
C GLN A 99 5.52 4.53 -10.07
N ALA A 100 6.70 4.14 -10.55
CA ALA A 100 6.89 3.26 -11.69
C ALA A 100 8.26 2.57 -11.59
N ALA A 101 8.58 1.73 -12.57
CA ALA A 101 9.85 1.03 -12.69
C ALA A 101 10.43 1.10 -14.11
N VAL A 102 11.74 0.92 -14.21
CA VAL A 102 12.43 0.80 -15.49
C VAL A 102 12.01 -0.51 -16.16
N ASN A 103 11.63 -0.43 -17.42
CA ASN A 103 11.23 -1.57 -18.25
C ASN A 103 11.98 -1.50 -19.58
N ASP A 104 13.29 -1.69 -19.52
CA ASP A 104 14.18 -1.59 -20.67
C ASP A 104 15.23 -2.71 -20.67
N VAL A 105 15.46 -3.29 -21.84
CA VAL A 105 16.49 -4.32 -22.06
C VAL A 105 17.86 -3.67 -22.34
N GLY A 106 17.89 -2.40 -22.77
CA GLY A 106 19.12 -1.66 -23.04
C GLY A 106 19.09 -0.24 -22.49
N PRO A 107 18.89 -0.04 -21.18
CA PRO A 107 18.87 1.29 -20.57
C PRO A 107 20.24 1.98 -20.72
N ALA A 108 20.21 3.30 -20.90
CA ALA A 108 21.38 4.16 -20.95
C ALA A 108 21.33 5.22 -19.84
N VAL A 109 22.44 5.94 -19.66
CA VAL A 109 22.53 7.06 -18.70
C VAL A 109 21.72 8.29 -19.12
N THR A 110 21.31 8.36 -20.40
CA THR A 110 20.56 9.47 -20.99
C THR A 110 19.11 9.12 -21.32
N ASP A 111 18.77 7.84 -21.42
CA ASP A 111 17.45 7.41 -21.83
C ASP A 111 17.17 5.96 -21.41
N PHE A 112 15.92 5.69 -21.09
CA PHE A 112 15.42 4.34 -20.85
C PHE A 112 13.88 4.32 -20.91
N ASN A 113 13.36 3.15 -21.26
CA ASN A 113 11.94 2.86 -21.25
C ASN A 113 11.44 2.51 -19.83
N THR A 114 10.18 2.84 -19.56
CA THR A 114 9.51 2.67 -18.27
C THR A 114 8.24 1.84 -18.41
N ASP A 115 7.66 1.42 -17.29
CA ASP A 115 6.36 0.73 -17.24
C ASP A 115 5.16 1.70 -17.05
N LEU A 116 5.36 3.00 -17.26
CA LEU A 116 4.32 4.03 -17.15
C LEU A 116 3.14 3.76 -18.10
N ALA A 117 1.92 3.99 -17.61
CA ALA A 117 0.71 3.80 -18.42
C ALA A 117 0.43 4.97 -19.40
N GLU A 118 0.86 6.19 -19.04
CA GLU A 118 0.55 7.43 -19.78
C GLU A 118 1.05 7.38 -21.23
N ALA A 119 0.14 7.56 -22.18
CA ALA A 119 0.39 7.39 -23.62
C ALA A 119 0.60 8.70 -24.38
N LEU A 120 0.36 9.84 -23.74
CA LEU A 120 0.57 11.15 -24.34
C LEU A 120 2.05 11.54 -24.25
N ASN A 121 2.57 12.06 -25.35
CA ASN A 121 3.88 12.70 -25.36
C ASN A 121 3.88 13.95 -24.47
N ASP A 122 5.06 14.31 -23.99
CA ASP A 122 5.33 15.51 -23.20
C ASP A 122 4.65 15.59 -21.82
N HIS A 123 3.92 14.55 -21.40
CA HIS A 123 3.13 14.60 -20.17
C HIS A 123 4.02 14.86 -18.93
N TYR A 124 5.14 14.15 -18.82
CA TYR A 124 6.09 14.23 -17.69
C TYR A 124 7.24 15.22 -17.90
N ASN A 125 7.24 15.99 -18.99
CA ASN A 125 8.35 16.90 -19.32
C ASN A 125 8.52 17.97 -18.23
N GLY A 126 9.75 18.07 -17.71
CA GLY A 126 10.17 18.96 -16.63
C GLY A 126 9.77 18.52 -15.22
N MET A 127 9.18 17.32 -15.06
CA MET A 127 8.99 16.71 -13.73
C MET A 127 10.30 16.11 -13.21
N LEU A 128 10.42 15.98 -11.89
CA LEU A 128 11.59 15.40 -11.25
C LEU A 128 11.38 13.90 -11.06
N MET A 129 12.33 13.09 -11.51
CA MET A 129 12.36 11.64 -11.27
C MET A 129 13.45 11.32 -10.25
N MET A 130 13.14 10.46 -9.28
CA MET A 130 14.08 9.98 -8.25
C MET A 130 14.02 8.46 -8.15
N PHE A 131 15.17 7.78 -8.19
CA PHE A 131 15.24 6.33 -7.93
C PHE A 131 15.06 6.04 -6.44
N LEU A 132 14.28 5.00 -6.14
CA LEU A 132 13.98 4.54 -4.79
C LEU A 132 14.86 3.36 -4.39
N ASP A 133 15.34 2.58 -5.36
CA ASP A 133 16.21 1.42 -5.18
C ASP A 133 17.25 1.33 -6.31
N GLY A 134 17.95 0.20 -6.39
CA GLY A 134 19.07 0.00 -7.32
C GLY A 134 20.32 0.80 -6.92
N ASN A 135 21.30 0.82 -7.82
CA ASN A 135 22.56 1.54 -7.60
C ASN A 135 22.39 3.07 -7.68
N LEU A 136 21.32 3.53 -8.34
CA LEU A 136 20.97 4.94 -8.48
C LEU A 136 20.07 5.45 -7.35
N ALA A 137 19.77 4.63 -6.34
CA ALA A 137 18.88 5.00 -5.24
C ALA A 137 19.24 6.36 -4.61
N GLY A 138 18.26 7.25 -4.53
CA GLY A 138 18.41 8.60 -3.99
C GLY A 138 18.96 9.65 -4.97
N GLN A 139 19.41 9.26 -6.16
CA GLN A 139 19.69 10.22 -7.24
C GLN A 139 18.39 10.69 -7.87
N ALA A 140 18.36 11.96 -8.30
CA ALA A 140 17.20 12.54 -8.94
C ALA A 140 17.59 13.52 -10.04
N HIS A 141 16.88 13.44 -11.17
CA HIS A 141 17.10 14.27 -12.35
C HIS A 141 15.76 14.73 -12.95
N LEU A 142 15.78 15.80 -13.73
CA LEU A 142 14.60 16.28 -14.43
C LEU A 142 14.42 15.50 -15.74
N ILE A 143 13.18 15.09 -16.02
CA ILE A 143 12.83 14.48 -17.30
C ILE A 143 12.82 15.59 -18.37
N ASP A 144 13.71 15.51 -19.34
CA ASP A 144 13.79 16.50 -20.42
C ASP A 144 12.72 16.25 -21.50
N ASP A 145 12.54 14.98 -21.86
CA ASP A 145 11.53 14.54 -22.81
C ASP A 145 10.89 13.20 -22.42
N TYR A 146 9.62 13.02 -22.81
CA TYR A 146 8.82 11.83 -22.58
C TYR A 146 8.01 11.47 -23.82
N VAL A 147 8.27 10.28 -24.35
CA VAL A 147 7.57 9.73 -25.52
C VAL A 147 6.59 8.66 -25.04
N GLY A 148 5.30 9.01 -25.00
CA GLY A 148 4.25 8.15 -24.46
C GLY A 148 3.96 6.88 -25.29
N ALA A 149 4.39 6.83 -26.56
CA ALA A 149 4.27 5.63 -27.39
C ALA A 149 5.24 4.51 -26.96
N THR A 150 6.47 4.87 -26.60
CA THR A 150 7.52 3.93 -26.19
C THR A 150 7.73 3.89 -24.68
N LYS A 151 7.10 4.81 -23.94
CA LYS A 151 7.32 5.03 -22.49
C LYS A 151 8.76 5.42 -22.18
N ASN A 152 9.41 6.07 -23.14
CA ASN A 152 10.81 6.46 -23.03
C ASN A 152 10.93 7.79 -22.30
N CYS A 153 11.75 7.82 -21.26
CA CYS A 153 12.18 9.04 -20.58
C CYS A 153 13.58 9.41 -21.07
N VAL A 154 13.78 10.67 -21.45
CA VAL A 154 15.08 11.21 -21.89
C VAL A 154 15.54 12.27 -20.90
N PHE A 155 16.85 12.26 -20.63
CA PHE A 155 17.54 13.18 -19.74
C PHE A 155 18.58 13.97 -20.52
N ALA A 156 18.76 15.23 -20.14
CA ALA A 156 19.74 16.09 -20.80
C ALA A 156 21.15 15.54 -20.55
N ALA A 157 22.04 15.61 -21.56
CA ALA A 157 23.44 15.17 -21.40
C ALA A 157 24.21 15.93 -20.30
N SER A 158 23.75 17.13 -19.94
CA SER A 158 24.28 17.91 -18.81
C SER A 158 23.76 17.49 -17.44
N ASP A 159 22.72 16.65 -17.40
CA ASP A 159 22.00 16.20 -16.21
C ASP A 159 21.66 14.70 -16.35
N GLN A 160 22.71 13.87 -16.51
CA GLN A 160 22.61 12.43 -16.75
C GLN A 160 22.86 11.61 -15.48
N TRP A 161 22.38 10.38 -15.48
CA TRP A 161 22.61 9.41 -14.40
C TRP A 161 24.09 9.01 -14.32
N THR A 162 24.54 8.65 -13.11
CA THR A 162 25.94 8.25 -12.89
C THR A 162 26.29 6.90 -13.54
N GLU A 163 25.29 6.05 -13.73
CA GLU A 163 25.35 4.79 -14.48
C GLU A 163 23.96 4.44 -15.04
N ALA A 164 23.90 3.46 -15.95
CA ALA A 164 22.62 3.04 -16.51
C ALA A 164 21.81 2.28 -15.44
N PRO A 165 20.50 2.57 -15.28
CA PRO A 165 19.66 1.81 -14.36
C PRO A 165 19.51 0.36 -14.78
N ALA A 166 19.19 -0.53 -13.85
CA ALA A 166 18.84 -1.90 -14.15
C ALA A 166 17.35 -2.03 -14.47
N ASN A 167 16.99 -3.07 -15.25
CA ASN A 167 15.59 -3.39 -15.51
C ASN A 167 14.88 -3.76 -14.21
N GLY A 168 13.75 -3.12 -13.92
CA GLY A 168 12.98 -3.29 -12.69
C GLY A 168 13.35 -2.34 -11.55
N ASP A 169 14.36 -1.48 -11.70
CA ASP A 169 14.66 -0.43 -10.72
C ASP A 169 13.47 0.53 -10.60
N LYS A 170 13.05 0.79 -9.36
CA LYS A 170 11.86 1.57 -9.01
C LYS A 170 12.20 3.02 -8.83
N PHE A 171 11.28 3.87 -9.24
CA PHE A 171 11.41 5.31 -9.13
C PHE A 171 10.09 6.00 -8.81
N VAL A 172 10.17 7.27 -8.45
CA VAL A 172 9.04 8.16 -8.29
C VAL A 172 9.22 9.42 -9.12
N ILE A 173 8.15 9.87 -9.77
CA ILE A 173 8.06 11.15 -10.47
C ILE A 173 7.23 12.10 -9.62
N VAL A 174 7.77 13.28 -9.35
CA VAL A 174 7.08 14.35 -8.61
C VAL A 174 7.02 15.62 -9.45
N PRO A 175 5.93 16.41 -9.38
CA PRO A 175 5.82 17.66 -10.08
C PRO A 175 6.87 18.63 -9.54
N SER A 176 7.68 19.17 -10.44
CA SER A 176 8.68 20.18 -10.14
C SER A 176 8.20 21.55 -10.64
N PRO A 177 8.55 22.66 -9.97
CA PRO A 177 8.43 24.00 -10.56
C PRO A 177 9.07 24.09 -11.96
N GLY A 178 10.08 23.26 -12.23
CA GLY A 178 10.70 23.12 -13.55
C GLY A 178 9.73 22.76 -14.68
N ALA A 179 8.69 21.96 -14.41
CA ALA A 179 7.68 21.58 -15.39
C ALA A 179 6.87 22.79 -15.87
N TYR A 180 6.60 23.74 -14.98
CA TYR A 180 5.90 24.98 -15.31
C TYR A 180 6.81 25.96 -16.07
N LEU A 181 8.09 26.06 -15.69
CA LEU A 181 9.06 26.92 -16.37
C LEU A 181 9.39 26.45 -17.79
N LYS A 182 9.53 25.13 -18.02
CA LYS A 182 9.75 24.56 -19.36
C LYS A 182 8.54 24.80 -20.26
N LYS A 183 7.32 24.56 -19.77
CA LYS A 183 6.07 24.88 -20.51
C LYS A 183 5.94 26.36 -20.86
N ILE A 184 6.41 27.27 -20.00
CA ILE A 184 6.46 28.71 -20.28
C ILE A 184 7.50 29.01 -21.36
N TYR A 185 8.71 28.44 -21.23
CA TYR A 185 9.79 28.61 -22.22
C TYR A 185 9.37 28.11 -23.61
N ASP A 186 8.78 26.92 -23.71
CA ASP A 186 8.33 26.33 -24.97
C ASP A 186 7.25 27.19 -25.64
N LYS A 187 6.31 27.73 -24.85
CA LYS A 187 5.31 28.70 -25.33
C LYS A 187 5.95 30.00 -25.79
N MET A 188 6.96 30.51 -25.08
CA MET A 188 7.68 31.74 -25.45
C MET A 188 8.48 31.54 -26.74
N VAL A 189 9.15 30.40 -26.92
CA VAL A 189 9.88 30.06 -28.14
C VAL A 189 8.92 29.89 -29.31
N ALA A 190 7.79 29.20 -29.13
CA ALA A 190 6.76 29.05 -30.16
C ALA A 190 6.22 30.42 -30.62
N ILE A 191 5.98 31.34 -29.68
CA ILE A 191 5.58 32.72 -29.98
C ILE A 191 6.70 33.47 -30.74
N GLN A 192 7.96 33.35 -30.34
CA GLN A 192 9.07 33.97 -31.05
C GLN A 192 9.23 33.46 -32.49
N VAL A 193 9.05 32.15 -32.69
CA VAL A 193 9.07 31.53 -34.03
C VAL A 193 7.90 32.01 -34.87
N ALA A 194 6.69 32.11 -34.30
CA ALA A 194 5.52 32.65 -34.99
C ALA A 194 5.65 34.14 -35.33
N LEU A 195 6.39 34.92 -34.54
CA LEU A 195 6.65 36.34 -34.76
C LEU A 195 7.80 36.62 -35.74
N LYS A 196 8.69 35.66 -36.03
CA LYS A 196 9.77 35.82 -37.02
C LYS A 196 9.28 36.30 -38.41
N PRO A 197 8.25 35.69 -39.04
CA PRO A 197 7.75 36.16 -40.34
C PRO A 197 7.11 37.55 -40.25
N LEU A 198 6.43 37.88 -39.15
CA LEU A 198 5.83 39.20 -38.95
C LEU A 198 6.91 40.30 -38.84
N ARG A 199 8.03 40.02 -38.18
CA ARG A 199 9.19 40.93 -38.10
C ARG A 199 9.86 41.12 -39.46
N ALA A 200 9.99 40.04 -40.25
CA ALA A 200 10.51 40.11 -41.61
C ALA A 200 9.60 40.97 -42.52
N LEU A 201 8.27 40.87 -42.34
CA LEU A 201 7.31 41.69 -43.05
C LEU A 201 7.41 43.17 -42.67
N MET A 202 7.55 43.51 -41.39
CA MET A 202 7.67 44.92 -40.96
C MET A 202 8.97 45.59 -41.45
N MET A 203 10.05 44.83 -41.64
CA MET A 203 11.32 45.35 -42.16
C MET A 203 11.35 45.54 -43.68
N SER A 204 10.40 44.99 -44.43
CA SER A 204 10.31 45.19 -45.89
C SER A 204 9.46 46.40 -46.29
N TRP A 205 8.92 47.15 -45.32
CA TRP A 205 8.04 48.31 -45.52
C TRP A 205 8.72 49.65 -45.20
N THR A 206 10.03 49.63 -44.95
CA THR A 206 10.90 50.80 -44.79
C THR A 206 11.95 50.80 -45.89
#